data_AF-A0A7S2JEZ0-F1
#
_entry.id   AF-A0A7S2JEZ0-F1
#
_cell.length_a   1.000
_cell.length_b   1.000
_cell.length_c   1.000
_cell.angle_alpha   90.00
_cell.angle_beta   90.00
_cell.angle_gamma   90.00
#
_symmetry.space_group_name_H-M   'P 1'
#
loop_
_entity.id
_entity.type
_entity.pdbx_description
1 polymer ?
#
loop_
_entity_poly.entity_id
_entity_poly.type
_entity_poly.pdbx_seq_one_letter_code
_entity_poly.pdbx_strand_id
1 'polypeptide(L)'
;RTDGMEPATPFWPLRTWRVAMFELLLAAVVLVPCMPLFLSVPISVMITSPIIDVIRFLRSCRLPRFIRNPASCRIAIVGAGWSGLAVAARLRSLGVAFRGFEAMDDVGGTWHPSRLYPGLALHTPAYGASFAAFPYPA
;
A
#
# COMPACT_ATOMS: atom_id res chain seq x y z
N ARG A 1 -29.52 -43.83 64.88
CA ARG A 1 -29.90 -44.77 63.79
C ARG A 1 -30.22 -43.92 62.58
N THR A 2 -29.25 -43.75 61.71
CA THR A 2 -29.27 -42.87 60.53
C THR A 2 -29.62 -43.70 59.33
N ASP A 3 -30.87 -43.70 58.86
CA ASP A 3 -31.20 -44.32 57.56
C ASP A 3 -32.44 -43.63 56.97
N GLY A 4 -32.27 -43.02 55.79
CA GLY A 4 -33.39 -42.44 55.05
C GLY A 4 -33.06 -41.30 54.07
N MET A 5 -31.80 -41.07 53.70
CA MET A 5 -31.47 -40.12 52.64
C MET A 5 -31.62 -40.81 51.27
N GLU A 6 -32.73 -40.52 50.59
CA GLU A 6 -32.95 -40.90 49.17
C GLU A 6 -31.83 -40.33 48.29
N PRO A 7 -31.21 -41.14 47.40
CA PRO A 7 -30.16 -40.64 46.52
C PRO A 7 -30.75 -39.74 45.43
N ALA A 8 -30.30 -38.48 45.39
CA ALA A 8 -30.66 -37.54 44.33
C ALA A 8 -30.31 -38.13 42.95
N THR A 9 -31.33 -38.35 42.11
CA THR A 9 -31.11 -38.76 40.73
C THR A 9 -30.47 -37.61 39.94
N PRO A 10 -29.43 -37.86 39.13
CA PRO A 10 -28.84 -36.80 38.34
C PRO A 10 -29.86 -36.27 37.33
N PHE A 11 -30.17 -34.98 37.41
CA PHE A 11 -31.19 -34.27 36.61
C PHE A 11 -30.90 -34.25 35.08
N TRP A 12 -29.73 -34.73 34.65
CA TRP A 12 -29.38 -34.82 33.22
C TRP A 12 -29.46 -36.27 32.74
N PRO A 13 -30.23 -36.60 31.70
CA PRO A 13 -30.22 -37.94 31.14
C PRO A 13 -28.80 -38.25 30.65
N LEU A 14 -28.23 -39.36 31.12
CA LEU A 14 -26.96 -39.88 30.61
C LEU A 14 -27.08 -40.02 29.09
N ARG A 15 -26.49 -39.05 28.37
CA ARG A 15 -26.49 -39.02 26.91
C ARG A 15 -25.87 -40.33 26.44
N THR A 16 -26.67 -41.20 25.85
CA THR A 16 -26.20 -42.55 25.53
C THR A 16 -25.09 -42.46 24.49
N TRP A 17 -24.06 -43.29 24.64
CA TRP A 17 -22.91 -43.32 23.72
C TRP A 17 -23.31 -43.46 22.26
N ARG A 18 -24.46 -44.10 21.99
CA ARG A 18 -25.05 -44.26 20.66
C ARG A 18 -25.49 -42.94 20.03
N VAL A 19 -26.10 -42.04 20.81
CA VAL A 19 -26.51 -40.70 20.34
C VAL A 19 -25.28 -39.80 20.16
N ALA A 20 -24.32 -39.85 21.09
CA ALA A 20 -23.08 -39.10 20.95
C ALA A 20 -22.28 -39.52 19.71
N MET A 21 -22.21 -40.83 19.44
CA MET A 21 -21.56 -41.36 18.24
C MET A 21 -22.26 -40.91 16.95
N PHE A 22 -23.59 -40.99 16.92
CA PHE A 22 -24.36 -40.58 15.74
C PHE A 22 -24.20 -39.08 15.44
N GLU A 23 -24.22 -38.24 16.47
CA GLU A 23 -24.01 -36.79 16.35
C GLU A 23 -22.59 -36.44 15.89
N LEU A 24 -21.58 -37.16 16.38
CA LEU A 24 -20.19 -36.99 15.93
C LEU A 24 -20.00 -37.43 14.47
N LEU A 25 -20.65 -38.53 14.06
CA LEU A 25 -20.64 -38.99 12.67
C LEU A 25 -21.37 -38.02 11.74
N LEU A 26 -22.53 -37.51 12.17
CA LEU A 26 -23.28 -36.50 11.42
C LEU A 26 -22.48 -35.20 11.29
N ALA A 27 -21.85 -34.75 12.39
CA ALA A 27 -20.95 -33.62 12.39
C ALA A 27 -19.75 -33.84 11.47
N ALA A 28 -19.15 -35.04 11.44
CA ALA A 28 -18.05 -35.35 10.53
C ALA A 28 -18.50 -35.35 9.05
N VAL A 29 -19.66 -35.91 8.73
CA VAL A 29 -20.22 -35.93 7.36
C VAL A 29 -20.53 -34.53 6.85
N VAL A 30 -20.84 -33.57 7.72
CA VAL A 30 -21.08 -32.17 7.34
C VAL A 30 -19.79 -31.35 7.37
N LEU A 31 -18.98 -31.46 8.42
CA LEU A 31 -17.80 -30.62 8.61
C LEU A 31 -16.65 -31.00 7.68
N VAL A 32 -16.40 -32.28 7.43
CA VAL A 32 -15.28 -32.73 6.58
C VAL A 32 -15.39 -32.21 5.13
N PRO A 33 -16.54 -32.27 4.45
CA PRO A 33 -16.68 -31.67 3.11
C PRO A 33 -16.82 -30.13 3.12
N CYS A 34 -17.25 -29.52 4.24
CA CYS A 34 -17.27 -28.05 4.38
C CYS A 34 -15.89 -27.45 4.72
N MET A 35 -14.98 -28.22 5.31
CA MET A 35 -13.64 -27.80 5.70
C MET A 35 -12.77 -27.27 4.52
N PRO A 36 -12.72 -27.92 3.33
CA PRO A 36 -11.97 -27.38 2.19
C PRO A 36 -12.56 -26.07 1.66
N LEU A 37 -13.87 -25.83 1.77
CA LEU A 37 -14.47 -24.53 1.41
C LEU A 37 -14.06 -23.42 2.38
N PHE A 38 -13.98 -23.72 3.68
CA PHE A 38 -13.60 -22.74 4.69
C PHE A 38 -12.12 -22.33 4.60
N LEU A 39 -11.25 -23.24 4.15
CA LEU A 39 -9.82 -22.96 3.92
C LEU A 39 -9.52 -22.43 2.51
N SER A 40 -10.27 -22.82 1.48
CA SER A 40 -9.99 -22.41 0.09
C SER A 40 -10.39 -20.97 -0.20
N VAL A 41 -11.48 -20.47 0.38
CA VAL A 41 -11.95 -19.09 0.18
C VAL A 41 -10.91 -18.04 0.61
N PRO A 42 -10.29 -18.09 1.81
CA PRO A 42 -9.29 -17.10 2.20
C PRO A 42 -8.00 -17.20 1.36
N ILE A 43 -7.59 -18.42 0.97
CA ILE A 43 -6.40 -18.63 0.12
C ILE A 43 -6.64 -18.06 -1.28
N SER A 44 -7.82 -18.27 -1.85
CA SER A 44 -8.19 -17.74 -3.16
C SER A 44 -8.20 -16.21 -3.20
N VAL A 45 -8.73 -15.54 -2.16
CA VAL A 45 -8.72 -14.07 -2.07
C VAL A 45 -7.30 -13.52 -1.90
N MET A 46 -6.45 -14.15 -1.08
CA MET A 46 -5.05 -13.74 -0.92
C MET A 46 -4.25 -13.82 -2.22
N ILE A 47 -4.57 -14.77 -3.11
CA ILE A 47 -3.86 -14.93 -4.38
C ILE A 47 -4.46 -14.02 -5.46
N THR A 48 -5.79 -13.88 -5.50
CA THR A 48 -6.46 -13.16 -6.58
C THR A 48 -6.31 -11.64 -6.45
N SER A 49 -6.30 -11.08 -5.23
CA SER A 49 -6.12 -9.63 -5.01
C SER A 49 -4.80 -9.08 -5.56
N PRO A 50 -3.61 -9.60 -5.21
CA PRO A 50 -2.35 -9.06 -5.73
C PRO A 50 -2.23 -9.26 -7.24
N ILE A 51 -2.76 -10.36 -7.79
CA ILE A 51 -2.78 -10.57 -9.24
C ILE A 51 -3.64 -9.50 -9.93
N ILE A 52 -4.84 -9.23 -9.42
CA ILE A 52 -5.71 -8.18 -9.95
C ILE A 52 -5.04 -6.81 -9.84
N ASP A 53 -4.40 -6.51 -8.72
CA ASP A 53 -3.74 -5.22 -8.50
C ASP A 53 -2.50 -5.05 -9.38
N VAL A 54 -1.73 -6.11 -9.62
CA VAL A 54 -0.65 -6.12 -10.61
C VAL A 54 -1.20 -5.93 -12.02
N ILE A 55 -2.29 -6.62 -12.40
CA ILE A 55 -2.92 -6.42 -13.72
C ILE A 55 -3.42 -4.98 -13.88
N ARG A 56 -4.03 -4.41 -12.84
CA ARG A 56 -4.46 -3.00 -12.83
C ARG A 56 -3.27 -2.06 -12.95
N PHE A 57 -2.20 -2.30 -12.19
CA PHE A 57 -0.96 -1.53 -12.24
C PHE A 57 -0.34 -1.58 -13.64
N LEU A 58 -0.16 -2.76 -14.21
CA LEU A 58 0.40 -2.94 -15.55
C LEU A 58 -0.47 -2.29 -16.64
N ARG A 59 -1.80 -2.35 -16.52
CA ARG A 59 -2.71 -1.61 -17.43
C ARG A 59 -2.65 -0.10 -17.22
N SER A 60 -2.35 0.35 -16.00
CA SER A 60 -2.18 1.77 -15.68
C SER A 60 -0.86 2.34 -16.20
N CYS A 61 0.17 1.49 -16.32
CA CYS A 61 1.45 1.82 -16.95
C CYS A 61 1.27 2.01 -18.47
N ARG A 62 0.68 3.14 -18.86
CA ARG A 62 0.76 3.60 -20.26
C ARG A 62 2.22 3.85 -20.58
N LEU A 63 2.71 3.22 -21.65
CA LEU A 63 4.06 3.47 -22.14
C LEU A 63 4.29 4.98 -22.29
N PRO A 64 5.44 5.51 -21.85
CA PRO A 64 5.74 6.91 -22.01
C PRO A 64 5.70 7.25 -23.50
N ARG A 65 4.73 8.09 -23.89
CA ARG A 65 4.63 8.57 -25.27
C ARG A 65 5.80 9.51 -25.50
N PHE A 66 6.75 9.11 -26.34
CA PHE A 66 7.85 10.00 -26.72
C PHE A 66 7.31 11.09 -27.65
N ILE A 67 7.17 12.30 -27.11
CA ILE A 67 6.68 13.46 -27.87
C ILE A 67 7.88 14.06 -28.61
N ARG A 68 7.89 13.95 -29.95
CA ARG A 68 8.99 14.45 -30.78
C ARG A 68 9.07 15.98 -30.86
N ASN A 69 7.93 16.67 -30.68
CA ASN A 69 7.88 18.14 -30.65
C ASN A 69 7.20 18.62 -29.36
N PRO A 70 7.96 19.01 -28.33
CA PRO A 70 7.39 19.45 -27.07
C PRO A 70 6.62 20.79 -27.16
N ALA A 71 6.87 21.61 -28.21
CA ALA A 71 6.19 22.89 -28.39
C ALA A 71 4.69 22.75 -28.72
N SER A 72 4.23 21.58 -29.16
CA SER A 72 2.81 21.32 -29.44
C SER A 72 2.01 20.91 -28.20
N CYS A 73 2.67 20.73 -27.05
CA CYS A 73 2.05 20.23 -25.83
C CYS A 73 1.97 21.29 -24.75
N ARG A 74 0.87 21.24 -23.98
CA ARG A 74 0.77 22.01 -22.73
C ARG A 74 1.48 21.24 -21.63
N ILE A 75 2.55 21.82 -21.09
CA ILE A 75 3.36 21.18 -20.05
C ILE A 75 3.05 21.80 -18.70
N ALA A 76 2.65 20.95 -17.75
CA ALA A 76 2.53 21.29 -16.34
C ALA A 76 3.64 20.59 -15.56
N ILE A 77 4.38 21.34 -14.75
CA ILE A 77 5.36 20.83 -13.80
C ILE A 77 4.71 20.88 -12.42
N VAL A 78 4.66 19.74 -11.73
CA VAL A 78 4.13 19.66 -10.37
C VAL A 78 5.28 19.42 -9.42
N GLY A 79 5.47 20.34 -8.48
CA GLY A 79 6.61 20.43 -7.56
C GLY A 79 7.70 21.37 -8.09
N ALA A 80 8.10 22.32 -7.25
CA ALA A 80 9.23 23.24 -7.41
C ALA A 80 10.40 22.85 -6.48
N GLY A 81 10.58 21.55 -6.27
CA GLY A 81 11.81 21.00 -5.72
C GLY A 81 12.92 20.90 -6.77
N TRP A 82 13.98 20.18 -6.43
CA TRP A 82 15.17 20.04 -7.27
C TRP A 82 14.87 19.51 -8.68
N SER A 83 14.08 18.43 -8.78
CA SER A 83 13.69 17.83 -10.07
C SER A 83 12.83 18.77 -10.91
N GLY A 84 11.85 19.44 -10.29
CA GLY A 84 10.97 20.39 -10.96
C GLY A 84 11.73 21.59 -11.53
N LEU A 85 12.65 22.15 -10.75
CA LEU A 85 13.52 23.25 -11.18
C LEU A 85 14.47 22.82 -12.31
N ALA A 86 15.02 21.60 -12.25
CA ALA A 86 15.85 21.05 -13.33
C ALA A 86 15.07 20.96 -14.65
N VAL A 87 13.84 20.44 -14.60
CA VAL A 87 12.95 20.32 -15.77
C VAL A 87 12.58 21.71 -16.29
N ALA A 88 12.20 22.64 -15.40
CA ALA A 88 11.86 24.01 -15.76
C ALA A 88 13.02 24.73 -16.47
N ALA A 89 14.25 24.61 -15.93
CA ALA A 89 15.44 25.17 -16.54
C ALA A 89 15.70 24.58 -17.94
N ARG A 90 15.53 23.26 -18.10
CA ARG A 90 15.70 22.61 -19.41
C ARG A 90 14.65 23.04 -20.42
N LEU A 91 13.37 23.07 -20.04
CA LEU A 91 12.30 23.53 -20.94
C LEU A 91 12.48 24.99 -21.33
N ARG A 92 12.91 25.84 -20.39
CA ARG A 92 13.26 27.24 -20.67
C ARG A 92 14.40 27.35 -21.68
N SER A 93 15.46 26.52 -21.55
CA SER A 93 16.58 26.50 -22.51
C SER A 93 16.18 26.06 -23.92
N LEU A 94 15.10 25.27 -24.03
CA LEU A 94 14.54 24.79 -25.29
C LEU A 94 13.45 25.72 -25.87
N GLY A 95 13.14 26.84 -25.19
CA GLY A 95 12.08 27.76 -25.61
C GLY A 95 10.66 27.18 -25.52
N VAL A 96 10.46 26.13 -24.72
CA VAL A 96 9.16 25.48 -24.56
C VAL A 96 8.40 26.10 -23.39
N ALA A 97 7.17 26.55 -23.63
CA ALA A 97 6.31 27.11 -22.59
C ALA A 97 5.82 26.02 -21.61
N PHE A 98 5.79 26.36 -20.32
CA PHE A 98 5.31 25.47 -19.27
C PHE A 98 4.67 26.27 -18.12
N ARG A 99 3.93 25.57 -17.26
CA ARG A 99 3.41 26.13 -16.01
C ARG A 99 3.82 25.27 -14.82
N GLY A 100 4.44 25.89 -13.82
CA GLY A 100 4.81 25.23 -12.56
C GLY A 100 3.71 25.38 -11.50
N PHE A 101 3.54 24.35 -10.68
CA PHE A 101 2.66 24.33 -9.52
C PHE A 101 3.44 23.78 -8.33
N GLU A 102 3.47 24.50 -7.22
CA GLU A 102 4.04 24.06 -5.95
C GLU A 102 2.94 24.15 -4.89
N ALA A 103 2.91 23.18 -3.99
CA ALA A 103 1.95 23.12 -2.90
C ALA A 103 2.40 23.97 -1.70
N MET A 104 3.70 24.11 -1.52
CA MET A 104 4.31 24.99 -0.52
C MET A 104 4.24 26.46 -0.95
N ASP A 105 4.48 27.36 0.00
CA ASP A 105 4.55 28.81 -0.20
C ASP A 105 5.84 29.26 -0.90
N ASP A 106 6.89 28.43 -0.87
CA ASP A 106 8.14 28.68 -1.58
C ASP A 106 8.73 27.40 -2.22
N VAL A 107 9.76 27.58 -3.03
CA VAL A 107 10.51 26.51 -3.69
C VAL A 107 11.40 25.73 -2.73
N GLY A 108 11.93 24.59 -3.19
CA GLY A 108 12.91 23.78 -2.45
C GLY A 108 12.43 22.37 -2.13
N GLY A 109 11.12 22.12 -2.16
CA GLY A 109 10.54 20.79 -1.97
C GLY A 109 10.95 20.17 -0.62
N THR A 110 11.76 19.11 -0.65
CA THR A 110 12.29 18.48 0.57
C THR A 110 13.14 19.44 1.41
N TRP A 111 13.79 20.42 0.78
CA TRP A 111 14.65 21.41 1.43
C TRP A 111 13.91 22.69 1.85
N HIS A 112 12.58 22.70 1.77
CA HIS A 112 11.77 23.83 2.18
C HIS A 112 12.02 24.20 3.66
N PRO A 113 12.06 25.49 4.05
CA PRO A 113 12.35 25.91 5.42
C PRO A 113 11.45 25.27 6.49
N SER A 114 10.19 24.96 6.15
CA SER A 114 9.25 24.29 7.05
C SER A 114 9.65 22.84 7.43
N ARG A 115 10.63 22.25 6.74
CA ARG A 115 11.14 20.89 6.98
C ARG A 115 12.52 20.88 7.65
N LEU A 116 13.03 22.04 8.05
CA LEU A 116 14.32 22.17 8.74
C LEU A 116 14.25 21.53 10.13
N TYR A 117 15.30 20.78 10.46
CA TYR A 117 15.52 20.26 11.80
C TYR A 117 17.02 20.35 12.16
N PRO A 118 17.37 20.39 13.46
CA PRO A 118 18.76 20.45 13.89
C PRO A 118 19.59 19.28 13.34
N GLY A 119 20.71 19.59 12.70
CA GLY A 119 21.58 18.59 12.09
C GLY A 119 21.14 18.09 10.70
N LEU A 120 20.10 18.69 10.10
CA LEU A 120 19.78 18.44 8.69
C LEU A 120 20.98 18.78 7.82
N ALA A 121 21.53 17.77 7.14
CA ALA A 121 22.68 17.90 6.27
C ALA A 121 22.54 17.00 5.05
N LEU A 122 23.26 17.37 4.00
CA LEU A 122 23.39 16.56 2.79
C LEU A 122 24.33 15.37 3.06
N HIS A 123 23.98 14.17 2.57
CA HIS A 123 24.88 13.01 2.64
C HIS A 123 25.88 12.95 1.48
N THR A 124 25.62 13.69 0.40
CA THR A 124 26.50 13.85 -0.75
C THR A 124 27.30 15.14 -0.63
N PRO A 125 28.43 15.28 -1.33
CA PRO A 125 29.16 16.54 -1.35
C PRO A 125 28.36 17.63 -2.08
N ALA A 126 28.50 18.88 -1.63
CA ALA A 126 27.74 20.02 -2.16
C ALA A 126 27.87 20.20 -3.68
N TYR A 127 29.04 19.93 -4.27
CA TYR A 127 29.25 20.03 -5.72
C TYR A 127 28.37 19.03 -6.50
N GLY A 128 28.16 17.82 -5.96
CA GLY A 128 27.31 16.81 -6.58
C GLY A 128 25.82 17.13 -6.44
N ALA A 129 25.49 18.00 -5.48
CA ALA A 129 24.16 18.50 -5.24
C ALA A 129 23.89 19.90 -5.81
N SER A 130 24.85 20.46 -6.54
CA SER A 130 24.71 21.77 -7.17
C SER A 130 24.10 21.63 -8.56
N PHE A 131 23.40 22.66 -9.02
CA PHE A 131 23.14 22.78 -10.46
C PHE A 131 24.41 23.27 -11.15
N ALA A 132 24.66 22.80 -12.37
CA ALA A 132 25.87 23.19 -13.13
C ALA A 132 26.01 24.71 -13.31
N ALA A 133 24.89 25.44 -13.41
CA ALA A 133 24.88 26.91 -13.53
C ALA A 133 24.80 27.65 -12.18
N PHE A 134 24.57 26.93 -11.07
CA PHE A 134 24.37 27.49 -9.73
C PHE A 134 25.15 26.66 -8.70
N PRO A 135 26.48 26.87 -8.60
CA PRO A 135 27.29 26.25 -7.56
C PRO A 135 26.85 26.76 -6.18
N TYR A 136 27.10 25.95 -5.14
CA TYR A 136 26.91 26.40 -3.76
C TYR A 136 27.75 27.66 -3.47
N PRO A 137 27.22 28.62 -2.71
CA PRO A 137 28.01 29.75 -2.22
C PRO A 137 29.17 29.27 -1.35
N ALA A 138 30.29 30.01 -1.40
CA ALA A 138 31.51 29.74 -0.64
C ALA A 138 31.30 29.94 0.86
#